data_AF-A0A177HIF8-F1
#
_entry.id   AF-A0A177HIF8-F1
#
_cell.length_a   1.000
_cell.length_b   1.000
_cell.length_c   1.000
_cell.angle_alpha   90.00
_cell.angle_beta   90.00
_cell.angle_gamma   90.00
#
_symmetry.space_group_name_H-M   'P 1'
#
loop_
_entity.id
_entity.type
_entity.pdbx_description
1 polymer ?
#
loop_
_entity_poly.entity_id
_entity_poly.type
_entity_poly.pdbx_seq_one_letter_code
_entity_poly.pdbx_strand_id
1 'polypeptide(L)'
;MIDSLATLDASKSRITLALVNRDPASAIACDVRISGHPVDGSHQATVLEGPHADAYNDVDQPDTITPRATKVEFRSGRVVLPSHSLTMCHIELPVHHAEGEVNAGRMLSGDWHLSTTGWHKRS
;
A
#
# COMPACT_ATOMS: atom_id res chain seq x y z
N MET A 1 -9.07 -10.25 3.74
CA MET A 1 -7.86 -10.02 4.59
C MET A 1 -6.83 -9.27 3.75
N ILE A 2 -6.13 -8.30 4.35
CA ILE A 2 -5.06 -7.56 3.67
C ILE A 2 -3.70 -8.03 4.17
N ASP A 3 -2.76 -8.21 3.25
CA ASP A 3 -1.34 -8.34 3.55
C ASP A 3 -0.58 -7.16 2.91
N SER A 4 0.56 -6.77 3.47
CA SER A 4 1.28 -5.60 3.02
C SER A 4 2.78 -5.65 3.27
N LEU A 5 3.54 -5.06 2.34
CA LEU A 5 4.98 -4.81 2.46
C LEU A 5 5.28 -3.40 1.99
N ALA A 6 6.18 -2.71 2.68
CA ALA A 6 6.70 -1.41 2.24
C ALA A 6 8.22 -1.49 2.09
N THR A 7 8.74 -0.94 1.01
CA THR A 7 10.18 -0.73 0.80
C THR A 7 10.44 0.75 0.59
N LEU A 8 11.60 1.20 1.06
CA LEU A 8 12.10 2.55 0.82
C LEU A 8 13.20 2.45 -0.24
N ASP A 9 13.17 3.34 -1.22
CA ASP A 9 14.23 3.40 -2.21
C ASP A 9 15.57 3.87 -1.60
N ALA A 10 16.67 3.67 -2.32
CA ALA A 10 18.00 3.99 -1.80
C ALA A 10 18.18 5.50 -1.51
N SER A 11 17.48 6.36 -2.27
CA SER A 11 17.53 7.82 -2.09
C SER A 11 16.66 8.31 -0.91
N LYS A 12 15.86 7.42 -0.31
CA LYS A 12 14.88 7.73 0.74
C LYS A 12 13.84 8.78 0.32
N SER A 13 13.57 8.87 -0.98
CA SER A 13 12.59 9.81 -1.56
C SER A 13 11.30 9.13 -1.96
N ARG A 14 11.24 7.78 -2.02
CA ARG A 14 10.04 7.06 -2.45
C ARG A 14 9.82 5.78 -1.67
N ILE A 15 8.59 5.59 -1.22
CA ILE A 15 8.10 4.32 -0.68
C ILE A 15 7.39 3.55 -1.80
N THR A 16 7.69 2.26 -1.91
CA THR A 16 6.87 1.31 -2.68
C THR A 16 6.08 0.46 -1.70
N LEU A 17 4.76 0.53 -1.80
CA LEU A 17 3.82 -0.20 -0.96
C LEU A 17 3.16 -1.29 -1.79
N ALA A 18 3.43 -2.56 -1.46
CA ALA A 18 2.69 -3.69 -1.99
C ALA A 18 1.51 -3.99 -1.04
N LEU A 19 0.29 -3.95 -1.56
CA LEU A 19 -0.95 -4.26 -0.87
C LEU A 19 -1.62 -5.45 -1.55
N VAL A 20 -1.95 -6.48 -0.78
CA VAL A 20 -2.63 -7.67 -1.30
C VAL A 20 -4.01 -7.77 -0.68
N ASN A 21 -5.05 -7.72 -1.50
CA ASN A 21 -6.39 -8.12 -1.09
C ASN A 21 -6.58 -9.61 -1.37
N ARG A 22 -6.60 -10.43 -0.30
CA ARG A 22 -6.78 -11.88 -0.40
C ARG A 22 -8.24 -12.33 -0.48
N ASP A 23 -9.20 -11.42 -0.36
CA ASP A 23 -10.62 -11.76 -0.48
C ASP A 23 -10.98 -12.06 -1.93
N PRO A 24 -11.50 -13.26 -2.24
CA PRO A 24 -11.74 -13.67 -3.62
C PRO A 24 -12.92 -12.94 -4.29
N ALA A 25 -13.80 -12.30 -3.51
CA ALA A 25 -15.07 -11.77 -4.01
C ALA A 25 -15.31 -10.30 -3.67
N SER A 26 -14.67 -9.79 -2.63
CA SER A 26 -14.96 -8.45 -2.10
C SER A 26 -13.80 -7.50 -2.29
N ALA A 27 -14.08 -6.31 -2.82
CA ALA A 27 -13.19 -5.18 -2.69
C ALA A 27 -13.08 -4.79 -1.20
N ILE A 28 -11.88 -4.45 -0.75
CA ILE A 28 -11.63 -4.06 0.64
C ILE A 28 -11.11 -2.64 0.70
N ALA A 29 -11.73 -1.81 1.53
CA ALA A 29 -11.17 -0.54 1.94
C ALA A 29 -10.13 -0.77 3.05
N CYS A 30 -8.93 -0.22 2.90
CA CYS A 30 -7.92 -0.21 3.96
C CYS A 30 -7.40 1.20 4.21
N ASP A 31 -7.02 1.45 5.46
CA ASP A 31 -6.46 2.72 5.88
C ASP A 31 -4.93 2.61 5.90
N VAL A 32 -4.25 3.46 5.15
CA VAL A 32 -2.80 3.49 5.00
C VAL A 32 -2.26 4.79 5.60
N ARG A 33 -1.32 4.63 6.53
CA ARG A 33 -0.65 5.74 7.20
C ARG A 33 0.86 5.54 7.18
N ILE A 34 1.60 6.61 6.90
CA ILE A 34 3.07 6.63 6.96
C ILE A 34 3.44 7.54 8.11
N SER A 35 4.19 7.02 9.09
CA SER A 35 4.57 7.75 10.31
C SER A 35 3.38 8.35 11.09
N GLY A 36 2.20 7.74 10.98
CA GLY A 36 0.97 8.22 11.62
C GLY A 36 0.15 9.19 10.78
N HIS A 37 0.68 9.68 9.65
CA HIS A 37 -0.03 10.57 8.72
C HIS A 37 -0.79 9.76 7.66
N PRO A 38 -2.05 10.11 7.37
CA PRO A 38 -2.78 9.49 6.27
C PRO A 38 -2.05 9.74 4.95
N VAL A 39 -1.94 8.71 4.12
CA VAL A 39 -1.54 8.88 2.73
C VAL A 39 -2.72 9.48 1.98
N ASP A 40 -2.51 10.55 1.22
CA ASP A 40 -3.57 11.20 0.46
C ASP A 40 -3.16 11.52 -0.97
N GLY A 41 -4.16 11.69 -1.84
CA GLY A 41 -3.99 12.05 -3.23
C GLY A 41 -3.81 10.85 -4.16
N SER A 42 -3.44 11.16 -5.40
CA SER A 42 -3.37 10.21 -6.50
C SER A 42 -1.93 9.74 -6.72
N HIS A 43 -1.68 8.45 -6.51
CA HIS A 43 -0.35 7.85 -6.58
C HIS A 43 -0.24 6.87 -7.75
N GLN A 44 0.94 6.82 -8.37
CA GLN A 44 1.19 5.85 -9.44
C GLN A 44 1.20 4.45 -8.86
N ALA A 45 0.57 3.51 -9.56
CA ALA A 45 0.52 2.13 -9.12
C ALA A 45 0.47 1.15 -10.29
N THR A 46 0.84 -0.08 -9.99
CA THR A 46 0.58 -1.24 -10.83
C THR A 46 -0.41 -2.13 -10.09
N VAL A 47 -1.53 -2.45 -10.74
CA VAL A 47 -2.56 -3.35 -10.19
C VAL A 47 -2.58 -4.63 -11.01
N LEU A 48 -2.48 -5.77 -10.33
CA LEU A 48 -2.68 -7.10 -10.88
C LEU A 48 -3.99 -7.65 -10.30
N GLU A 49 -4.94 -7.94 -11.18
CA GLU A 49 -6.24 -8.52 -10.86
C GLU A 49 -6.74 -9.34 -12.05
N GLY A 50 -7.75 -10.19 -11.83
CA GLY A 50 -8.41 -10.97 -12.87
C GLY A 50 -9.93 -10.99 -12.68
N PRO A 51 -10.69 -11.52 -13.65
CA PRO A 51 -12.16 -11.54 -13.59
C PRO A 51 -12.71 -12.41 -12.44
N HIS A 52 -11.95 -13.42 -11.99
CA HIS A 52 -12.24 -14.26 -10.83
C HIS A 52 -10.95 -14.92 -10.31
N ALA A 53 -11.00 -15.52 -9.11
CA ALA A 53 -9.81 -16.09 -8.44
C ALA A 53 -9.15 -17.24 -9.23
N ASP A 54 -9.93 -18.00 -9.99
CA ASP A 54 -9.43 -19.14 -10.79
C ASP A 54 -9.05 -18.74 -12.23
N ALA A 55 -9.00 -17.45 -12.54
CA ALA A 55 -8.61 -16.99 -13.87
C ALA A 55 -7.13 -17.25 -14.12
N TYR A 56 -6.77 -17.50 -15.37
CA TYR A 56 -5.39 -17.72 -15.80
C TYR A 56 -5.23 -17.29 -17.25
N ASN A 57 -3.97 -17.13 -17.67
CA ASN A 57 -3.62 -16.86 -19.06
C ASN A 57 -3.37 -18.19 -19.76
N ASP A 58 -3.97 -18.39 -20.92
CA ASP A 58 -3.74 -19.55 -21.78
C ASP A 58 -3.21 -19.12 -23.15
N VAL A 59 -3.01 -20.07 -24.06
CA VAL A 59 -2.45 -19.79 -25.39
C VAL A 59 -3.40 -18.96 -26.27
N ASP A 60 -4.70 -19.10 -26.07
CA ASP A 60 -5.74 -18.40 -26.84
C ASP A 60 -6.06 -17.03 -26.20
N GLN A 61 -5.88 -16.90 -24.88
CA GLN A 61 -6.09 -15.69 -24.09
C GLN A 61 -4.86 -15.38 -23.21
N PRO A 62 -3.76 -14.87 -23.81
CA PRO A 62 -2.49 -14.68 -23.10
C PRO A 62 -2.50 -13.53 -22.09
N ASP A 63 -3.49 -12.65 -22.16
CA ASP A 63 -3.55 -11.39 -21.40
C ASP A 63 -4.79 -11.27 -20.48
N THR A 64 -5.41 -12.40 -20.09
CA THR A 64 -6.56 -12.42 -19.17
C THR A 64 -6.24 -11.79 -17.81
N ILE A 65 -5.02 -11.98 -17.34
CA ILE A 65 -4.45 -11.44 -16.10
C ILE A 65 -3.10 -10.81 -16.44
N THR A 66 -3.11 -9.49 -16.55
CA THR A 66 -1.91 -8.70 -16.86
C THR A 66 -1.81 -7.51 -15.90
N PRO A 67 -0.62 -7.22 -15.32
CA PRO A 67 -0.45 -6.04 -14.50
C PRO A 67 -0.74 -4.76 -15.29
N ARG A 68 -1.55 -3.87 -14.73
CA ARG A 68 -1.94 -2.61 -15.35
C ARG A 68 -1.37 -1.42 -14.58
N ALA A 69 -0.62 -0.58 -15.27
CA ALA A 69 -0.24 0.73 -14.75
C ALA A 69 -1.48 1.63 -14.63
N THR A 70 -1.68 2.23 -13.47
CA THR A 70 -2.83 3.08 -13.14
C THR A 70 -2.45 4.10 -12.08
N LYS A 71 -3.39 4.97 -11.72
CA LYS A 71 -3.32 5.74 -10.49
C LYS A 71 -4.32 5.20 -9.48
N VAL A 72 -3.92 5.14 -8.22
CA VAL A 72 -4.80 4.82 -7.09
C VAL A 72 -5.02 6.08 -6.27
N GLU A 73 -6.27 6.31 -5.89
CA GLU A 73 -6.66 7.47 -5.11
C GLU A 73 -6.75 7.11 -3.64
N PHE A 74 -6.05 7.87 -2.81
CA PHE A 74 -6.18 7.82 -1.36
C PHE A 74 -6.96 9.05 -0.86
N ARG A 75 -7.95 8.80 0.02
CA ARG A 75 -8.77 9.86 0.63
C ARG A 75 -8.81 9.70 2.12
N SER A 76 -8.24 10.65 2.84
CA SER A 76 -8.01 10.61 4.28
C SER A 76 -7.32 9.32 4.73
N GLY A 77 -6.32 8.86 3.97
CA GLY A 77 -5.61 7.60 4.24
C GLY A 77 -6.31 6.36 3.67
N ARG A 78 -7.54 6.46 3.19
CA ARG A 78 -8.32 5.30 2.73
C ARG A 78 -8.10 5.04 1.25
N VAL A 79 -7.82 3.78 0.92
CA VAL A 79 -7.78 3.25 -0.46
C VAL A 79 -8.67 2.02 -0.57
N VAL A 80 -9.27 1.80 -1.74
CA VAL A 80 -10.07 0.61 -2.03
C VAL A 80 -9.26 -0.31 -2.95
N LEU A 81 -9.06 -1.54 -2.51
CA LEU A 81 -8.34 -2.57 -3.24
C LEU A 81 -9.36 -3.53 -3.90
N PRO A 82 -9.26 -3.82 -5.19
CA PRO A 82 -10.13 -4.79 -5.85
C PRO A 82 -10.04 -6.17 -5.19
N SER A 83 -11.07 -7.00 -5.35
CA SER A 83 -11.05 -8.40 -4.91
C SER A 83 -9.86 -9.13 -5.54
N HIS A 84 -9.23 -10.01 -4.77
CA HIS A 84 -8.18 -10.91 -5.23
C HIS A 84 -7.07 -10.20 -6.03
N SER A 85 -6.54 -9.11 -5.49
CA SER A 85 -5.62 -8.23 -6.20
C SER A 85 -4.29 -8.02 -5.48
N LEU A 86 -3.25 -7.72 -6.26
CA LEU A 86 -1.99 -7.13 -5.81
C LEU A 86 -1.91 -5.71 -6.37
N THR A 87 -1.74 -4.73 -5.48
CA THR A 87 -1.53 -3.32 -5.83
C THR A 87 -0.15 -2.89 -5.35
N MET A 88 0.74 -2.52 -6.27
CA MET A 88 2.02 -1.91 -5.98
C MET A 88 1.90 -0.40 -6.18
N CYS A 89 1.91 0.37 -5.10
CA CYS A 89 1.77 1.82 -5.11
C CYS A 89 3.10 2.52 -4.82
N HIS A 90 3.35 3.62 -5.51
CA HIS A 90 4.54 4.46 -5.37
C HIS A 90 4.17 5.78 -4.72
N ILE A 91 4.68 6.02 -3.51
CA ILE A 91 4.41 7.22 -2.72
C ILE A 91 5.70 8.03 -2.61
N GLU A 92 5.70 9.22 -3.19
CA GLU A 92 6.81 10.16 -3.10
C GLU A 92 6.86 10.82 -1.71
N LEU A 93 8.08 11.02 -1.20
CA LEU A 93 8.39 11.72 0.03
C LEU A 93 8.96 13.12 -0.29
N PRO A 94 8.73 14.13 0.57
CA PRO A 94 7.96 14.05 1.81
C PRO A 94 6.45 13.95 1.54
N VAL A 95 5.75 13.13 2.33
CA VAL A 95 4.28 13.16 2.33
C VAL A 95 3.86 14.55 2.81
N HIS A 96 3.08 15.27 1.99
CA HIS A 96 2.56 16.58 2.37
C HIS A 96 1.76 16.46 3.67
N HIS A 97 2.15 17.24 4.68
CA HIS A 97 1.48 17.32 5.97
C HIS A 97 1.13 18.77 6.26
N ALA A 98 0.05 19.00 7.01
CA ALA A 98 -0.18 20.28 7.65
C ALA A 98 0.71 20.38 8.90
N GLU A 99 1.44 21.48 9.07
CA GLU A 99 2.22 21.75 10.28
C GLU A 99 1.30 21.70 11.51
N GLY A 100 1.62 20.83 12.48
CA GLY A 100 0.92 20.74 13.78
C GLY A 100 0.27 19.40 14.11
N GLU A 101 0.19 18.45 13.19
CA GLU A 101 -0.36 17.11 13.48
C GLU A 101 0.75 16.10 13.76
N VAL A 102 1.19 16.02 15.02
CA VAL A 102 1.90 14.85 15.55
C VAL A 102 1.13 14.33 16.75
N ASN A 103 0.03 13.61 16.50
CA ASN A 103 -0.52 12.74 17.53
C ASN A 103 0.29 11.44 17.54
N ALA A 104 1.38 11.43 18.33
CA ALA A 104 2.01 10.21 18.83
C ALA A 104 1.09 9.50 19.84
N GLY A 105 -0.15 9.25 19.42
CA GLY A 105 -1.29 8.93 20.27
C GLY A 105 -1.87 7.56 19.99
N ARG A 106 -1.02 6.54 19.77
CA ARG A 106 -1.33 5.16 20.12
C ARG A 106 -0.02 4.37 20.17
N MET A 107 0.56 4.32 21.36
CA MET A 107 1.58 3.33 21.73
C MET A 107 1.17 1.97 21.16
N LEU A 108 1.95 1.47 20.19
CA LEU A 108 2.16 0.04 20.10
C LEU A 108 2.81 -0.33 21.43
N SER A 109 2.08 -1.03 22.29
CA SER A 109 2.67 -1.65 23.47
C SER A 109 3.70 -2.68 22.98
N GLY A 110 4.96 -2.28 22.91
CA GLY A 110 6.07 -3.11 22.50
C GLY A 110 7.32 -2.27 22.25
N ASP A 111 8.49 -2.85 22.52
CA ASP A 111 9.83 -2.23 22.50
C ASP A 111 10.33 -1.78 21.12
N TRP A 112 9.42 -1.44 20.21
CA TRP A 112 9.70 -1.06 18.82
C TRP A 112 9.81 0.45 18.68
N HIS A 113 10.95 0.90 18.17
CA HIS A 113 11.25 2.30 17.92
C HIS A 113 11.59 2.54 16.44
N LEU A 114 11.08 3.63 15.89
CA LEU A 114 11.42 4.11 14.55
C LEU A 114 12.66 5.01 14.62
N SER A 115 13.71 4.69 13.87
CA SER A 115 14.90 5.53 13.69
C SER A 115 15.02 6.01 12.23
N THR A 116 15.99 6.89 11.97
CA THR A 116 16.34 7.36 10.61
C THR A 116 16.83 6.25 9.66
N THR A 117 17.04 5.04 10.17
CA THR A 117 17.51 3.86 9.43
C THR A 117 16.53 2.69 9.44
N GLY A 118 15.39 2.80 10.13
CA GLY A 118 14.35 1.77 10.14
C GLY A 118 13.78 1.47 11.52
N TRP A 119 13.04 0.36 11.62
CA TRP A 119 12.44 -0.11 12.87
C TRP A 119 13.43 -0.97 13.66
N HIS A 120 13.55 -0.72 14.96
CA HIS A 120 14.42 -1.45 15.88
C HIS A 120 13.66 -1.91 17.11
N LYS A 121 13.93 -3.11 17.60
CA LYS A 121 13.43 -3.63 18.88
C LYS A 121 14.54 -3.53 19.93
N ARG A 122 14.29 -2.96 21.12
CA ARG A 122 15.28 -3.03 22.22
C ARG A 122 15.38 -4.48 22.71
N SER A 123 16.60 -5.01 22.73
CA SER A 123 16.97 -6.26 23.43
C SER A 123 17.04 -6.04 24.93
#